data_AF-A0A816IAH9-F1
#
_entry.id   AF-A0A816IAH9-F1
#
_cell.length_a   1.000
_cell.length_b   1.000
_cell.length_c   1.000
_cell.angle_alpha   90.00
_cell.angle_beta   90.00
_cell.angle_gamma   90.00
#
_symmetry.space_group_name_H-M   'P 1'
#
loop_
_entity.id
_entity.type
_entity.pdbx_description
1 polymer ?
#
loop_
_entity_poly.entity_id
_entity_poly.type
_entity_poly.pdbx_seq_one_letter_code
_entity_poly.pdbx_strand_id
1 'polypeptide(L)'
;MATAAARPLVTVQGLDNDMTTDQSPTVVLPNVMTAPVRPDIVSFVHAQISNNSRQPYAVSTKSGHQTSAESWGTGRAVSRIPRVPGGGTHRAGQAAFGNQCRGGRMFAPTKVYRLWHRRVNVNMKRHAIVSAIAATAVPALVVARGHKIENVPEMPLVVSDSVEAVEKTSAAIKVLKQIGAYDDAEKAKESIGIRSGVGKMRNRRYVSRKGPLVVYGTEGSKIVKAFRNLPGVELCHVERLNLLKLAPGGHLGRFVVWTKSAFEKLEGIYGSFEKGSEKKKGYVLPRAKMVNADLARIINSDEVQSVVTPIEKDATRKVMKKNPLKNLNVMLKLNPYAKTAKRMSLLAEAERVKAKKEKLAKKRKTVTKEESLAIKAAGKSWHQTMISDSDYTDFDNFTKWLCASQ
;
A
#
# COMPACT_ATOMS: atom_id res chain seq x y z
N MET A 1 25.07 4.40 6.43
CA MET A 1 24.28 5.37 7.22
C MET A 1 24.97 6.71 7.18
N ALA A 2 24.34 7.80 7.63
CA ALA A 2 25.09 9.03 7.88
C ALA A 2 26.20 8.71 8.90
N THR A 3 27.43 9.16 8.63
CA THR A 3 28.58 9.03 9.54
C THR A 3 28.30 9.58 10.95
N ALA A 4 27.30 10.48 11.08
CA ALA A 4 26.90 11.13 12.33
C ALA A 4 26.03 10.28 13.29
N ALA A 5 25.56 9.08 12.90
CA ALA A 5 24.60 8.29 13.69
C ALA A 5 25.17 7.02 14.35
N ALA A 6 26.50 6.85 14.35
CA ALA A 6 27.15 5.66 14.89
C ALA A 6 27.97 6.01 16.14
N ARG A 7 27.75 5.29 17.25
CA ARG A 7 28.66 5.35 18.40
C ARG A 7 29.97 4.67 18.02
N PRO A 8 31.14 5.31 18.18
CA PRO A 8 32.41 4.71 17.80
C PRO A 8 32.81 3.55 18.71
N LEU A 9 32.35 3.56 19.97
CA LEU A 9 32.56 2.53 20.96
C LEU A 9 31.21 1.94 21.39
N VAL A 10 31.21 0.63 21.64
CA VAL A 10 30.08 -0.16 22.14
C VAL A 10 30.48 -0.80 23.45
N THR A 11 29.58 -0.78 24.43
CA THR A 11 29.78 -1.35 25.75
C THR A 11 29.50 -2.85 25.72
N VAL A 12 30.43 -3.64 26.24
CA VAL A 12 30.25 -5.09 26.39
C VAL A 12 29.50 -5.33 27.69
N GLN A 13 28.30 -5.89 27.57
CA GLN A 13 27.48 -6.26 28.73
C GLN A 13 28.07 -7.51 29.39
N GLY A 14 28.46 -7.37 30.65
CA GLY A 14 28.91 -8.48 31.49
C GLY A 14 27.74 -9.36 31.95
N LEU A 15 28.05 -10.60 32.31
CA LEU A 15 27.15 -11.53 32.99
C LEU A 15 27.48 -11.59 34.48
N ASP A 16 26.56 -12.13 35.29
CA ASP A 16 26.75 -12.29 36.75
C ASP A 16 28.04 -13.03 37.17
N ASN A 17 28.60 -13.86 36.28
CA ASN A 17 29.82 -14.62 36.53
C ASN A 17 31.11 -13.88 36.09
N ASP A 18 30.98 -12.72 35.44
CA ASP A 18 32.13 -11.95 34.99
C ASP A 18 32.69 -11.10 36.13
N MET A 19 34.01 -10.98 36.18
CA MET A 19 34.68 -10.15 37.19
C MET A 19 34.23 -8.69 37.06
N THR A 20 33.60 -8.16 38.10
CA THR A 20 33.23 -6.74 38.16
C THR A 20 34.49 -5.91 38.30
N THR A 21 34.78 -5.12 37.27
CA THR A 21 35.83 -4.10 37.28
C THR A 21 35.16 -2.72 37.22
N ASP A 22 35.81 -1.69 37.75
CA ASP A 22 35.25 -0.33 37.84
C ASP A 22 34.91 0.30 36.48
N GLN A 23 35.42 -0.27 35.38
CA GLN A 23 35.11 0.15 34.01
C GLN A 23 34.47 -0.98 33.21
N SER A 24 33.31 -0.69 32.61
CA SER A 24 32.68 -1.61 31.66
C SER A 24 33.57 -1.78 30.42
N PRO A 25 33.92 -3.02 30.02
CA PRO A 25 34.74 -3.25 28.84
C PRO A 25 34.04 -2.70 27.59
N THR A 26 34.79 -2.04 26.70
CA THR A 26 34.27 -1.47 25.44
C THR A 26 34.97 -2.06 24.23
N VAL A 27 34.30 -2.04 23.08
CA VAL A 27 34.83 -2.51 21.79
C VAL A 27 34.49 -1.49 20.70
N VAL A 28 35.40 -1.30 19.75
CA VAL A 28 35.20 -0.42 18.60
C VAL A 28 34.09 -0.95 17.70
N LEU A 29 33.18 -0.08 17.25
CA LEU A 29 32.13 -0.44 16.30
C LEU A 29 32.76 -0.81 14.93
N PRO A 30 32.55 -2.03 14.42
CA PRO A 30 33.07 -2.44 13.12
C PRO A 30 32.51 -1.60 11.98
N ASN A 31 33.33 -1.31 10.97
CA ASN A 31 32.96 -0.44 9.85
C ASN A 31 31.74 -0.99 9.08
N VAL A 32 31.55 -2.32 9.06
CA VAL A 32 30.40 -2.98 8.43
C VAL A 32 29.05 -2.48 8.99
N MET A 33 28.99 -2.05 10.25
CA MET A 33 27.75 -1.56 10.88
C MET A 33 27.39 -0.13 10.45
N THR A 34 28.36 0.62 9.89
CA THR A 34 28.15 1.98 9.36
C THR A 34 27.76 2.00 7.88
N ALA A 35 27.76 0.83 7.23
CA ALA A 35 27.45 0.66 5.82
C ALA A 35 26.04 1.20 5.44
N PRO A 36 25.78 1.50 4.15
CA PRO A 36 24.46 1.90 3.69
C PRO A 36 23.43 0.77 3.88
N VAL A 37 22.27 1.12 4.45
CA VAL A 37 21.13 0.22 4.60
C VAL A 37 20.30 0.25 3.31
N ARG A 38 20.20 -0.90 2.63
CA ARG A 38 19.57 -1.11 1.32
C ARG A 38 18.51 -2.22 1.36
N PRO A 39 17.25 -1.89 1.72
CA PRO A 39 16.15 -2.86 1.76
C PRO A 39 15.85 -3.50 0.39
N ASP A 40 16.07 -2.78 -0.69
CA ASP A 40 15.86 -3.22 -2.07
C ASP A 40 16.73 -4.44 -2.42
N ILE A 41 18.05 -4.35 -2.17
CA ILE A 41 18.99 -5.45 -2.42
C ILE A 41 18.69 -6.62 -1.50
N VAL A 42 18.38 -6.35 -0.22
CA VAL A 42 18.14 -7.40 0.77
C VAL A 42 16.90 -8.21 0.43
N SER A 43 15.80 -7.55 0.10
CA SER A 43 14.56 -8.22 -0.31
C SER A 43 14.77 -9.07 -1.57
N PHE A 44 15.43 -8.51 -2.59
CA PHE A 44 15.73 -9.24 -3.82
C PHE A 44 16.60 -10.47 -3.56
N VAL A 45 17.73 -10.31 -2.87
CA VAL A 45 18.66 -11.42 -2.60
C VAL A 45 18.01 -12.46 -1.70
N HIS A 46 17.25 -12.04 -0.68
CA HIS A 46 16.49 -12.95 0.18
C HIS A 46 15.52 -13.82 -0.64
N ALA A 47 14.74 -13.22 -1.54
CA ALA A 47 13.82 -13.96 -2.40
C ALA A 47 14.54 -15.00 -3.28
N GLN A 48 15.68 -14.63 -3.86
CA GLN A 48 16.46 -15.55 -4.69
C GLN A 48 17.09 -16.68 -3.87
N ILE A 49 17.67 -16.39 -2.69
CA ILE A 49 18.27 -17.42 -1.81
C ILE A 49 17.18 -18.34 -1.26
N SER A 50 16.02 -17.80 -0.89
CA SER A 50 14.90 -18.60 -0.38
C SER A 50 14.34 -19.57 -1.42
N ASN A 51 14.49 -19.28 -2.72
CA ASN A 51 14.11 -20.24 -3.77
C ASN A 51 15.02 -21.48 -3.79
N ASN A 52 16.26 -21.36 -3.33
CA ASN A 52 17.25 -22.45 -3.39
C ASN A 52 17.02 -23.56 -2.37
N SER A 53 16.22 -23.33 -1.33
CA SER A 53 15.87 -24.35 -0.33
C SER A 53 14.64 -25.17 -0.72
N ARG A 54 14.07 -24.95 -1.90
CA ARG A 54 12.85 -25.63 -2.35
C ARG A 54 13.22 -27.00 -2.93
N GLN A 55 12.49 -28.03 -2.51
CA GLN A 55 12.54 -29.33 -3.16
C GLN A 55 11.72 -29.30 -4.45
N PRO A 56 12.28 -29.74 -5.59
CA PRO A 56 11.53 -29.88 -6.84
C PRO A 56 10.31 -30.80 -6.66
N TYR A 57 9.18 -30.40 -7.23
CA TYR A 57 7.98 -31.24 -7.28
C TYR A 57 7.36 -31.20 -8.67
N ALA A 58 6.80 -32.33 -9.09
CA ALA A 58 6.19 -32.50 -10.40
C ALA A 58 5.03 -33.51 -10.33
N VAL A 59 4.12 -33.43 -11.29
CA VAL A 59 3.11 -34.47 -11.51
C VAL A 59 3.77 -35.59 -12.31
N SER A 60 3.38 -36.85 -12.10
CA SER A 60 3.87 -37.97 -12.90
C SER A 60 3.66 -37.70 -14.39
N THR A 61 4.68 -38.02 -15.21
CA THR A 61 4.67 -37.75 -16.66
C THR A 61 3.56 -38.49 -17.39
N LYS A 62 3.17 -39.68 -16.91
CA LYS A 62 2.12 -40.53 -17.47
C LYS A 62 0.73 -40.30 -16.84
N SER A 63 0.60 -39.35 -15.91
CA SER A 63 -0.67 -39.11 -15.21
C SER A 63 -1.77 -38.69 -16.19
N GLY A 64 -2.86 -39.47 -16.23
CA GLY A 64 -3.97 -39.25 -17.15
C GLY A 64 -3.72 -39.65 -18.61
N HIS A 65 -2.58 -40.29 -18.93
CA HIS A 65 -2.25 -40.77 -20.30
C HIS A 65 -2.24 -42.29 -20.46
N GLN A 66 -2.35 -43.05 -19.36
CA GLN A 66 -2.26 -44.52 -19.40
C GLN A 66 -3.54 -45.21 -19.88
N THR A 67 -4.55 -44.45 -20.30
CA THR A 67 -5.80 -44.99 -20.85
C THR A 67 -5.67 -45.18 -22.36
N SER A 68 -6.11 -46.32 -22.89
CA SER A 68 -6.22 -46.64 -24.33
C SER A 68 -7.41 -45.94 -25.00
N ALA A 69 -7.73 -44.72 -24.58
CA ALA A 69 -8.92 -44.01 -25.02
C ALA A 69 -8.75 -43.45 -26.43
N GLU A 70 -9.76 -43.67 -27.28
CA GLU A 70 -9.80 -43.20 -28.67
C GLU A 70 -11.13 -42.50 -28.95
N SER A 71 -11.13 -41.56 -29.89
CA SER A 71 -12.35 -40.82 -30.23
C SER A 71 -13.27 -41.68 -31.08
N TRP A 72 -14.56 -41.72 -30.74
CA TRP A 72 -15.56 -42.38 -31.58
C TRP A 72 -15.88 -41.62 -32.87
N GLY A 73 -15.31 -40.43 -33.08
CA GLY A 73 -15.56 -39.62 -34.26
C GLY A 73 -16.92 -38.92 -34.24
N THR A 74 -17.46 -38.65 -35.42
CA THR A 74 -18.76 -38.00 -35.63
C THR A 74 -19.91 -39.01 -35.66
N GLY A 75 -21.16 -38.53 -35.71
CA GLY A 75 -22.34 -39.39 -35.96
C GLY A 75 -22.90 -40.13 -34.74
N ARG A 76 -22.46 -39.79 -33.51
CA ARG A 76 -22.90 -40.44 -32.27
C ARG A 76 -23.55 -39.48 -31.24
N ALA A 77 -23.97 -38.29 -31.69
CA ALA A 77 -24.56 -37.24 -30.84
C ALA A 77 -23.73 -36.87 -29.58
N VAL A 78 -22.40 -37.00 -29.67
CA VAL A 78 -21.48 -36.88 -28.53
C VAL A 78 -20.19 -36.17 -28.99
N SER A 79 -19.55 -35.41 -28.09
CA SER A 79 -18.30 -34.69 -28.37
C SER A 79 -17.16 -35.63 -28.79
N ARG A 80 -16.29 -35.19 -29.72
CA ARG A 80 -15.17 -35.94 -30.31
C ARG A 80 -13.95 -36.16 -29.39
N ILE A 81 -14.14 -36.10 -28.08
CA ILE A 81 -13.07 -36.35 -27.09
C ILE A 81 -12.79 -37.86 -27.03
N PRO A 82 -11.53 -38.31 -26.86
CA PRO A 82 -11.21 -39.71 -26.67
C PRO A 82 -11.98 -40.36 -25.51
N ARG A 83 -12.48 -41.58 -25.72
CA ARG A 83 -13.30 -42.34 -24.77
C ARG A 83 -12.68 -43.68 -24.44
N VAL A 84 -12.81 -44.10 -23.19
CA VAL A 84 -12.30 -45.39 -22.72
C VAL A 84 -13.02 -46.54 -23.46
N PRO A 85 -12.30 -47.48 -24.08
CA PRO A 85 -12.90 -48.59 -24.81
C PRO A 85 -13.51 -49.65 -23.89
N GLY A 86 -14.18 -50.64 -24.48
CA GLY A 86 -14.81 -51.77 -23.76
C GLY A 86 -16.25 -51.50 -23.32
N GLY A 87 -16.75 -52.36 -22.44
CA GLY A 87 -18.11 -52.33 -21.89
C GLY A 87 -18.16 -52.91 -20.47
N GLY A 88 -19.34 -52.91 -19.84
CA GLY A 88 -19.57 -53.55 -18.54
C GLY A 88 -19.07 -52.80 -17.30
N THR A 89 -18.20 -51.78 -17.44
CA THR A 89 -17.76 -50.93 -16.32
C THR A 89 -18.35 -49.53 -16.42
N HIS A 90 -18.55 -48.86 -15.28
CA HIS A 90 -18.97 -47.45 -15.25
C HIS A 90 -17.97 -46.50 -15.94
N ARG A 91 -16.71 -46.93 -16.14
CA ARG A 91 -15.66 -46.12 -16.79
C ARG A 91 -15.69 -46.24 -18.31
N ALA A 92 -16.19 -47.35 -18.86
CA ALA A 92 -16.29 -47.56 -20.30
C ALA A 92 -17.17 -46.48 -20.95
N GLY A 93 -16.75 -45.96 -22.11
CA GLY A 93 -17.43 -44.88 -22.82
C GLY A 93 -17.28 -43.48 -22.22
N GLN A 94 -16.67 -43.31 -21.04
CA GLN A 94 -16.38 -41.98 -20.50
C GLN A 94 -15.23 -41.29 -21.22
N ALA A 95 -15.29 -39.96 -21.30
CA ALA A 95 -14.21 -39.15 -21.85
C ALA A 95 -12.94 -39.21 -20.96
N ALA A 96 -11.79 -39.35 -21.61
CA ALA A 96 -10.48 -39.45 -20.95
C ALA A 96 -9.44 -38.61 -21.71
N PHE A 97 -8.19 -38.63 -21.23
CA PHE A 97 -7.02 -37.93 -21.79
C PHE A 97 -7.05 -36.40 -21.76
N GLY A 98 -8.18 -35.76 -22.10
CA GLY A 98 -8.36 -34.31 -22.11
C GLY A 98 -8.25 -33.66 -20.73
N ASN A 99 -7.82 -32.40 -20.69
CA ASN A 99 -7.69 -31.62 -19.44
C ASN A 99 -9.02 -31.22 -18.82
N GLN A 100 -10.09 -31.18 -19.63
CA GLN A 100 -11.46 -31.00 -19.19
C GLN A 100 -12.09 -32.27 -18.60
N CYS A 101 -11.46 -33.44 -18.79
CA CYS A 101 -12.02 -34.73 -18.39
C CYS A 101 -11.63 -35.11 -16.96
N ARG A 102 -12.57 -35.67 -16.19
CA ARG A 102 -12.28 -36.26 -14.88
C ARG A 102 -11.30 -37.43 -15.03
N GLY A 103 -10.18 -37.34 -14.32
CA GLY A 103 -9.08 -38.32 -14.41
C GLY A 103 -8.23 -38.20 -15.69
N GLY A 104 -8.44 -37.16 -16.50
CA GLY A 104 -7.58 -36.82 -17.63
C GLY A 104 -6.31 -36.06 -17.21
N ARG A 105 -5.49 -35.68 -18.18
CA ARG A 105 -4.21 -34.99 -17.91
C ARG A 105 -4.40 -33.52 -17.62
N MET A 106 -3.67 -32.97 -16.65
CA MET A 106 -3.63 -31.52 -16.48
C MET A 106 -2.95 -30.83 -17.68
N PHE A 107 -3.43 -29.65 -18.08
CA PHE A 107 -2.73 -28.80 -19.04
C PHE A 107 -1.46 -28.21 -18.40
N ALA A 108 -0.35 -28.19 -19.14
CA ALA A 108 0.96 -27.72 -18.67
C ALA A 108 1.33 -28.25 -17.26
N PRO A 109 1.39 -29.59 -17.05
CA PRO A 109 1.62 -30.14 -15.73
C PRO A 109 3.01 -29.74 -15.22
N THR A 110 3.15 -29.52 -13.91
CA THR A 110 4.44 -29.16 -13.29
C THR A 110 5.51 -30.17 -13.65
N LYS A 111 6.65 -29.68 -14.13
CA LYS A 111 7.78 -30.49 -14.58
C LYS A 111 8.97 -30.35 -13.64
N VAL A 112 9.75 -31.43 -13.54
CA VAL A 112 10.96 -31.47 -12.71
C VAL A 112 11.98 -30.44 -13.18
N TYR A 113 12.09 -30.23 -14.50
CA TYR A 113 13.04 -29.29 -15.13
C TYR A 113 12.69 -27.80 -14.94
N ARG A 114 11.66 -27.46 -14.18
CA ARG A 114 11.43 -26.06 -13.76
C ARG A 114 12.69 -25.54 -13.06
N LEU A 115 13.13 -24.33 -13.38
CA LEU A 115 14.26 -23.72 -12.69
C LEU A 115 13.87 -23.29 -11.27
N TRP A 116 14.16 -24.14 -10.28
CA TRP A 116 13.91 -23.88 -8.85
C TRP A 116 15.01 -23.03 -8.24
N HIS A 117 16.27 -23.34 -8.57
CA HIS A 117 17.44 -22.67 -8.03
C HIS A 117 17.75 -21.39 -8.82
N ARG A 118 18.21 -20.37 -8.10
CA ARG A 118 18.57 -19.06 -8.59
C ARG A 118 20.01 -18.78 -8.19
N ARG A 119 20.87 -18.58 -9.19
CA ARG A 119 22.23 -18.08 -9.00
C ARG A 119 22.13 -16.60 -8.65
N VAL A 120 22.79 -16.19 -7.57
CA VAL A 120 22.88 -14.78 -7.16
C VAL A 120 24.35 -14.40 -7.13
N ASN A 121 24.66 -13.22 -7.66
CA ASN A 121 26.01 -12.67 -7.65
C ASN A 121 26.55 -12.59 -6.22
N VAL A 122 27.77 -13.08 -6.02
CA VAL A 122 28.45 -13.12 -4.71
C VAL A 122 28.59 -11.72 -4.12
N ASN A 123 28.94 -10.71 -4.91
CA ASN A 123 29.08 -9.34 -4.41
C ASN A 123 27.72 -8.75 -3.98
N MET A 124 26.66 -9.07 -4.71
CA MET A 124 25.30 -8.67 -4.32
C MET A 124 24.85 -9.35 -3.02
N LYS A 125 25.17 -10.65 -2.84
CA LYS A 125 24.93 -11.35 -1.57
C LYS A 125 25.70 -10.71 -0.41
N ARG A 126 26.97 -10.37 -0.62
CA ARG A 126 27.81 -9.72 0.39
C ARG A 126 27.23 -8.35 0.77
N HIS A 127 26.83 -7.54 -0.20
CA HIS A 127 26.15 -6.26 0.04
C HIS A 127 24.86 -6.43 0.84
N ALA A 128 24.03 -7.42 0.49
CA ALA A 128 22.80 -7.71 1.25
C ALA A 128 23.10 -8.06 2.72
N ILE A 129 24.12 -8.87 2.98
CA ILE A 129 24.50 -9.25 4.35
C ILE A 129 25.04 -8.03 5.10
N VAL A 130 25.91 -7.23 4.49
CA VAL A 130 26.45 -5.99 5.10
C VAL A 130 25.32 -5.02 5.44
N SER A 131 24.39 -4.79 4.52
CA SER A 131 23.21 -3.96 4.79
C SER A 131 22.34 -4.54 5.91
N ALA A 132 22.23 -5.86 6.02
CA ALA A 132 21.48 -6.49 7.09
C ALA A 132 22.15 -6.30 8.44
N ILE A 133 23.48 -6.44 8.52
CA ILE A 133 24.28 -6.20 9.72
C ILE A 133 24.17 -4.73 10.15
N ALA A 134 24.33 -3.78 9.23
CA ALA A 134 24.17 -2.35 9.51
C ALA A 134 22.79 -2.02 10.09
N ALA A 135 21.73 -2.66 9.59
CA ALA A 135 20.39 -2.47 10.12
C ALA A 135 20.20 -2.97 11.56
N THR A 136 21.03 -3.91 12.04
CA THR A 136 20.97 -4.40 13.43
C THR A 136 21.51 -3.39 14.45
N ALA A 137 22.31 -2.42 14.01
CA ALA A 137 22.85 -1.38 14.87
C ALA A 137 21.86 -0.21 15.07
N VAL A 138 20.75 -0.18 14.33
CA VAL A 138 19.77 0.93 14.37
C VAL A 138 18.54 0.52 15.17
N PRO A 139 18.33 1.07 16.39
CA PRO A 139 17.16 0.75 17.21
C PRO A 139 15.84 0.94 16.46
N ALA A 140 15.69 2.04 15.71
CA ALA A 140 14.47 2.35 14.97
C ALA A 140 14.09 1.26 13.96
N LEU A 141 15.07 0.67 13.26
CA LEU A 141 14.81 -0.43 12.31
C LEU A 141 14.45 -1.73 13.03
N VAL A 142 15.04 -1.98 14.20
CA VAL A 142 14.78 -3.17 15.01
C VAL A 142 13.38 -3.13 15.62
N VAL A 143 12.98 -1.97 16.13
CA VAL A 143 11.61 -1.71 16.61
C VAL A 143 10.61 -1.79 15.45
N ALA A 144 10.90 -1.17 14.30
CA ALA A 144 10.02 -1.20 13.15
C ALA A 144 9.78 -2.62 12.60
N ARG A 145 10.77 -3.52 12.71
CA ARG A 145 10.60 -4.95 12.40
C ARG A 145 9.67 -5.66 13.39
N GLY A 146 9.51 -5.11 14.59
CA GLY A 146 8.61 -5.60 15.61
C GLY A 146 9.30 -6.42 16.71
N HIS A 147 10.57 -6.17 17.01
CA HIS A 147 11.22 -6.74 18.19
C HIS A 147 10.88 -5.94 19.46
N LYS A 148 10.78 -6.61 20.61
CA LYS A 148 10.68 -5.93 21.93
C LYS A 148 12.08 -5.69 22.47
N ILE A 149 12.51 -4.43 22.51
CA ILE A 149 13.87 -4.03 22.93
C ILE A 149 13.89 -2.91 23.98
N GLU A 150 12.76 -2.66 24.65
CA GLU A 150 12.60 -1.54 25.60
C GLU A 150 13.56 -1.66 26.79
N ASN A 151 13.82 -2.88 27.26
CA ASN A 151 14.71 -3.17 28.38
C ASN A 151 16.17 -3.41 27.96
N VAL A 152 16.49 -3.31 26.66
CA VAL A 152 17.85 -3.52 26.17
C VAL A 152 18.65 -2.23 26.37
N PRO A 153 19.84 -2.27 27.02
CA PRO A 153 20.57 -1.05 27.39
C PRO A 153 21.07 -0.25 26.19
N GLU A 154 21.54 -0.93 25.15
CA GLU A 154 22.02 -0.30 23.92
C GLU A 154 21.99 -1.22 22.70
N MET A 155 22.13 -0.62 21.52
CA MET A 155 22.23 -1.31 20.24
C MET A 155 23.43 -0.79 19.45
N PRO A 156 24.21 -1.66 18.80
CA PRO A 156 24.12 -3.13 18.79
C PRO A 156 24.44 -3.75 20.17
N LEU A 157 23.71 -4.80 20.56
CA LEU A 157 23.92 -5.46 21.85
C LEU A 157 25.12 -6.42 21.78
N VAL A 158 26.17 -6.10 22.54
CA VAL A 158 27.38 -6.94 22.67
C VAL A 158 27.47 -7.50 24.08
N VAL A 159 27.71 -8.80 24.19
CA VAL A 159 27.85 -9.54 25.45
C VAL A 159 29.25 -10.14 25.57
N SER A 160 29.70 -10.36 26.80
CA SER A 160 30.99 -11.00 27.07
C SER A 160 31.08 -12.42 26.47
N ASP A 161 32.31 -12.87 26.20
CA ASP A 161 32.55 -14.21 25.64
C ASP A 161 32.24 -15.34 26.63
N SER A 162 32.00 -15.04 27.90
CA SER A 162 31.58 -16.04 28.90
C SER A 162 30.22 -16.67 28.57
N VAL A 163 29.37 -15.98 27.79
CA VAL A 163 28.11 -16.55 27.25
C VAL A 163 28.38 -17.82 26.43
N GLU A 164 29.54 -17.92 25.78
CA GLU A 164 29.89 -19.07 24.94
C GLU A 164 30.07 -20.37 25.73
N ALA A 165 30.41 -20.27 27.02
CA ALA A 165 30.57 -21.40 27.92
C ALA A 165 29.23 -21.94 28.48
N VAL A 166 28.11 -21.25 28.26
CA VAL A 166 26.80 -21.63 28.80
C VAL A 166 26.29 -22.91 28.13
N GLU A 167 25.99 -23.93 28.94
CA GLU A 167 25.53 -25.25 28.47
C GLU A 167 24.02 -25.49 28.65
N LYS A 168 23.45 -24.99 29.75
CA LYS A 168 22.06 -25.27 30.13
C LYS A 168 21.11 -24.20 29.61
N THR A 169 19.95 -24.62 29.11
CA THR A 169 18.88 -23.73 28.65
C THR A 169 18.37 -22.80 29.76
N SER A 170 18.31 -23.28 31.01
CA SER A 170 17.91 -22.46 32.17
C SER A 170 18.89 -21.31 32.42
N ALA A 171 20.19 -21.55 32.26
CA ALA A 171 21.21 -20.52 32.36
C ALA A 171 21.11 -19.53 31.18
N ALA A 172 20.85 -20.01 29.95
CA ALA A 172 20.62 -19.13 28.80
C ALA A 172 19.40 -18.20 29.00
N ILE A 173 18.33 -18.66 29.64
CA ILE A 173 17.17 -17.81 29.99
C ILE A 173 17.59 -16.73 31.00
N LYS A 174 18.37 -17.09 32.03
CA LYS A 174 18.87 -16.11 33.01
C LYS A 174 19.70 -15.01 32.34
N VAL A 175 20.62 -15.41 31.45
CA VAL A 175 21.43 -14.47 30.66
C VAL A 175 20.56 -13.53 29.82
N LEU A 176 19.57 -14.06 29.08
CA LEU A 176 18.68 -13.21 28.28
C LEU A 176 17.84 -12.24 29.13
N LYS A 177 17.44 -12.64 30.34
CA LYS A 177 16.72 -11.76 31.28
C LYS A 177 17.61 -10.64 31.79
N GLN A 178 18.84 -10.98 32.17
CA GLN A 178 19.82 -10.00 32.66
C GLN A 178 20.11 -8.90 31.63
N ILE A 179 20.26 -9.27 30.36
CA ILE A 179 20.56 -8.31 29.28
C ILE A 179 19.30 -7.66 28.68
N GLY A 180 18.11 -7.90 29.24
CA GLY A 180 16.83 -7.33 28.76
C GLY A 180 16.32 -7.89 27.41
N ALA A 181 16.93 -8.96 26.89
CA ALA A 181 16.60 -9.56 25.59
C ALA A 181 15.49 -10.63 25.65
N TYR A 182 15.11 -11.08 26.85
CA TYR A 182 14.19 -12.21 27.03
C TYR A 182 12.74 -11.90 26.62
N ASP A 183 12.29 -10.66 26.75
CA ASP A 183 10.93 -10.25 26.40
C ASP A 183 10.59 -10.51 24.92
N ASP A 184 11.59 -10.43 24.04
CA ASP A 184 11.43 -10.75 22.62
C ASP A 184 11.29 -12.26 22.38
N ALA A 185 11.97 -13.08 23.20
CA ALA A 185 11.82 -14.54 23.18
C ALA A 185 10.47 -14.97 23.77
N GLU A 186 9.99 -14.32 24.83
CA GLU A 186 8.64 -14.54 25.37
C GLU A 186 7.55 -14.17 24.36
N LYS A 187 7.68 -13.03 23.68
CA LYS A 187 6.80 -12.66 22.56
C LYS A 187 6.80 -13.72 21.46
N ALA A 188 7.96 -14.32 21.15
CA ALA A 188 8.03 -15.40 20.18
C ALA A 188 7.33 -16.68 20.67
N LYS A 189 7.45 -17.01 21.96
CA LYS A 189 6.76 -18.13 22.62
C LYS A 189 5.24 -17.98 22.56
N GLU A 190 4.72 -16.82 22.91
CA GLU A 190 3.28 -16.51 22.88
C GLU A 190 2.71 -16.50 21.45
N SER A 191 3.54 -16.15 20.46
CA SER A 191 3.12 -16.04 19.06
C SER A 191 2.94 -17.38 18.32
N ILE A 192 3.17 -18.51 18.98
CA ILE A 192 3.09 -19.84 18.35
C ILE A 192 1.62 -20.11 17.98
N GLY A 193 1.31 -19.91 16.70
CA GLY A 193 -0.02 -20.12 16.14
C GLY A 193 -0.08 -21.38 15.29
N ILE A 194 -1.27 -21.96 15.19
CA ILE A 194 -1.55 -23.04 14.25
C ILE A 194 -1.62 -22.46 12.82
N ARG A 195 -0.82 -22.98 11.89
CA ARG A 195 -0.82 -22.57 10.49
C ARG A 195 -2.18 -22.86 9.84
N SER A 196 -2.75 -21.87 9.16
CA SER A 196 -3.97 -22.06 8.36
C SER A 196 -3.70 -22.90 7.08
N GLY A 197 -4.74 -23.57 6.59
CA GLY A 197 -4.70 -24.35 5.35
C GLY A 197 -3.95 -25.69 5.43
N VAL A 198 -3.50 -26.17 4.26
CA VAL A 198 -2.93 -27.51 4.02
C VAL A 198 -1.56 -27.73 4.68
N GLY A 199 -0.91 -26.66 5.14
CA GLY A 199 0.40 -26.75 5.79
C GLY A 199 0.44 -27.66 7.01
N LYS A 200 -0.69 -27.76 7.74
CA LYS A 200 -0.84 -28.62 8.93
C LYS A 200 -0.59 -30.09 8.62
N MET A 201 -1.05 -30.56 7.45
CA MET A 201 -0.87 -31.95 7.00
C MET A 201 0.55 -32.24 6.50
N ARG A 202 1.42 -31.24 6.37
CA ARG A 202 2.77 -31.35 5.79
C ARG A 202 3.86 -30.99 6.79
N ASN A 203 3.70 -31.41 8.06
CA ASN A 203 4.65 -31.17 9.15
C ASN A 203 4.96 -29.68 9.42
N ARG A 204 4.03 -28.78 9.08
CA ARG A 204 4.13 -27.33 9.32
C ARG A 204 2.94 -26.83 10.12
N ARG A 205 2.61 -27.56 11.19
CA ARG A 205 1.46 -27.27 12.06
C ARG A 205 1.59 -25.92 12.75
N TYR A 206 2.77 -25.57 13.24
CA TYR A 206 3.00 -24.34 13.99
C TYR A 206 3.80 -23.32 13.17
N VAL A 207 3.52 -22.04 13.42
CA VAL A 207 4.32 -20.90 12.97
C VAL A 207 4.62 -20.05 14.19
N SER A 208 5.90 -19.71 14.35
CA SER A 208 6.36 -18.81 15.40
C SER A 208 7.03 -17.59 14.79
N ARG A 209 6.98 -16.47 15.51
CA ARG A 209 7.79 -15.29 15.18
C ARG A 209 9.28 -15.59 15.39
N LYS A 210 10.12 -14.84 14.70
CA LYS A 210 11.58 -14.90 14.84
C LYS A 210 12.02 -13.85 15.86
N GLY A 211 12.54 -14.31 16.99
CA GLY A 211 13.06 -13.49 18.07
C GLY A 211 14.56 -13.18 17.89
N PRO A 212 15.32 -13.07 18.99
CA PRO A 212 16.73 -12.71 18.95
C PRO A 212 17.56 -13.70 18.12
N LEU A 213 18.56 -13.18 17.42
CA LEU A 213 19.61 -13.98 16.80
C LEU A 213 20.88 -13.84 17.62
N VAL A 214 21.41 -14.94 18.17
CA VAL A 214 22.67 -14.94 18.90
C VAL A 214 23.81 -15.28 17.94
N VAL A 215 24.78 -14.38 17.82
CA VAL A 215 25.96 -14.56 16.97
C VAL A 215 27.19 -14.77 17.83
N TYR A 216 27.89 -15.88 17.58
CA TYR A 216 29.04 -16.32 18.36
C TYR A 216 30.29 -16.53 17.48
N GLY A 217 31.45 -16.50 18.12
CA GLY A 217 32.76 -16.42 17.46
C GLY A 217 33.58 -17.70 17.51
N THR A 218 33.34 -18.60 18.48
CA THR A 218 34.16 -19.81 18.65
C THR A 218 33.53 -21.04 18.01
N GLU A 219 34.34 -21.82 17.29
CA GLU A 219 33.91 -23.12 16.75
C GLU A 219 33.68 -24.13 17.87
N GLY A 220 32.67 -25.00 17.74
CA GLY A 220 32.34 -26.00 18.76
C GLY A 220 31.78 -25.43 20.08
N SER A 221 31.48 -24.14 20.13
CA SER A 221 30.95 -23.47 21.33
C SER A 221 29.67 -24.13 21.88
N LYS A 222 29.60 -24.23 23.21
CA LYS A 222 28.50 -24.91 23.92
C LYS A 222 27.20 -24.11 23.89
N ILE A 223 27.28 -22.81 23.59
CA ILE A 223 26.16 -21.88 23.41
C ILE A 223 25.06 -22.43 22.48
N VAL A 224 25.45 -23.19 21.44
CA VAL A 224 24.50 -23.78 20.49
C VAL A 224 23.55 -24.75 21.18
N LYS A 225 24.05 -25.55 22.13
CA LYS A 225 23.22 -26.50 22.88
C LYS A 225 22.27 -25.78 23.83
N ALA A 226 22.73 -24.71 24.48
CA ALA A 226 21.95 -23.96 25.46
C ALA A 226 20.82 -23.13 24.83
N PHE A 227 21.08 -22.46 23.70
CA PHE A 227 20.11 -21.51 23.12
C PHE A 227 19.21 -22.12 22.03
N ARG A 228 19.56 -23.27 21.42
CA ARG A 228 18.81 -23.81 20.26
C ARG A 228 17.34 -24.16 20.53
N ASN A 229 16.99 -24.45 21.78
CA ASN A 229 15.64 -24.87 22.16
C ASN A 229 14.78 -23.70 22.66
N LEU A 230 15.33 -22.49 22.73
CA LEU A 230 14.58 -21.32 23.15
C LEU A 230 13.61 -20.89 22.03
N PRO A 231 12.36 -20.54 22.36
CA PRO A 231 11.35 -20.20 21.37
C PRO A 231 11.75 -18.95 20.59
N GLY A 232 11.78 -19.06 19.26
CA GLY A 232 12.07 -17.94 18.35
C GLY A 232 13.54 -17.51 18.28
N VAL A 233 14.39 -17.97 19.19
CA VAL A 233 15.83 -17.69 19.20
C VAL A 233 16.52 -18.53 18.13
N GLU A 234 17.40 -17.91 17.36
CA GLU A 234 18.27 -18.64 16.43
C GLU A 234 19.74 -18.34 16.73
N LEU A 235 20.63 -19.23 16.32
CA LEU A 235 22.07 -19.05 16.43
C LEU A 235 22.73 -18.94 15.06
N CYS A 236 23.84 -18.20 14.99
CA CYS A 236 24.69 -18.17 13.82
C CYS A 236 26.16 -17.96 14.20
N HIS A 237 27.06 -18.63 13.50
CA HIS A 237 28.49 -18.34 13.62
C HIS A 237 28.84 -17.11 12.78
N VAL A 238 29.72 -16.23 13.27
CA VAL A 238 30.09 -14.98 12.58
C VAL A 238 30.67 -15.20 11.18
N GLU A 239 31.44 -16.28 10.99
CA GLU A 239 32.04 -16.57 9.68
C GLU A 239 31.05 -17.13 8.66
N ARG A 240 29.89 -17.62 9.14
CA ARG A 240 28.85 -18.26 8.33
C ARG A 240 27.51 -17.52 8.43
N LEU A 241 27.59 -16.18 8.46
CA LEU A 241 26.42 -15.31 8.51
C LEU A 241 25.51 -15.55 7.30
N ASN A 242 24.23 -15.80 7.59
CA ASN A 242 23.22 -16.09 6.59
C ASN A 242 22.19 -14.96 6.54
N LEU A 243 21.94 -14.42 5.34
CA LEU A 243 20.93 -13.39 5.13
C LEU A 243 19.52 -13.83 5.56
N LEU A 244 19.17 -15.11 5.38
CA LEU A 244 17.85 -15.63 5.78
C LEU A 244 17.63 -15.57 7.30
N LYS A 245 18.72 -15.61 8.08
CA LYS A 245 18.68 -15.45 9.55
C LYS A 245 18.74 -13.98 9.94
N LEU A 246 19.57 -13.17 9.29
CA LEU A 246 19.68 -11.73 9.62
C LEU A 246 18.46 -10.91 9.19
N ALA A 247 17.83 -11.25 8.08
CA ALA A 247 16.65 -10.58 7.54
C ALA A 247 15.56 -11.60 7.14
N PRO A 248 14.93 -12.30 8.12
CA PRO A 248 13.88 -13.27 7.83
C PRO A 248 12.72 -12.59 7.11
N GLY A 249 12.32 -13.14 5.96
CA GLY A 249 11.26 -12.58 5.11
C GLY A 249 11.73 -11.44 4.22
N GLY A 250 13.04 -11.13 4.18
CA GLY A 250 13.60 -9.99 3.47
C GLY A 250 13.43 -8.66 4.21
N HIS A 251 12.91 -8.67 5.44
CA HIS A 251 12.76 -7.50 6.29
C HIS A 251 13.99 -7.29 7.17
N LEU A 252 14.61 -6.11 7.03
CA LEU A 252 15.80 -5.68 7.74
C LEU A 252 15.56 -5.39 9.23
N GLY A 253 16.64 -5.31 10.01
CA GLY A 253 16.59 -4.92 11.43
C GLY A 253 16.17 -6.06 12.35
N ARG A 254 16.73 -7.26 12.21
CA ARG A 254 16.52 -8.29 13.24
C ARG A 254 17.27 -7.91 14.51
N PHE A 255 16.69 -8.18 15.68
CA PHE A 255 17.42 -8.06 16.95
C PHE A 255 18.51 -9.13 17.02
N VAL A 256 19.78 -8.70 17.12
CA VAL A 256 20.96 -9.57 17.15
C VAL A 256 21.76 -9.29 18.42
N VAL A 257 22.14 -10.37 19.11
CA VAL A 257 23.04 -10.37 20.26
C VAL A 257 24.40 -10.88 19.78
N TRP A 258 25.45 -10.09 19.95
CA TRP A 258 26.81 -10.43 19.50
C TRP A 258 27.69 -10.80 20.68
N THR A 259 28.43 -11.91 20.62
CA THR A 259 29.56 -12.11 21.55
C THR A 259 30.69 -11.16 21.17
N LYS A 260 31.48 -10.73 22.17
CA LYS A 260 32.62 -9.83 21.97
C LYS A 260 33.56 -10.32 20.86
N SER A 261 33.98 -11.58 20.93
CA SER A 261 34.84 -12.21 19.92
C SER A 261 34.21 -12.27 18.53
N ALA A 262 32.89 -12.48 18.43
CA ALA A 262 32.19 -12.42 17.16
C ALA A 262 32.19 -11.00 16.58
N PHE A 263 31.99 -10.00 17.43
CA PHE A 263 31.92 -8.61 17.03
C PHE A 263 33.26 -8.11 16.48
N GLU A 264 34.37 -8.41 17.15
CA GLU A 264 35.73 -8.05 16.71
C GLU A 264 36.11 -8.75 15.38
N LYS A 265 35.68 -10.00 15.17
CA LYS A 265 35.93 -10.74 13.92
C LYS A 265 35.26 -10.12 12.69
N LEU A 266 34.24 -9.28 12.84
CA LEU A 266 33.54 -8.66 11.71
C LEU A 266 34.48 -7.79 10.86
N GLU A 267 35.41 -7.09 11.48
CA GLU A 267 36.34 -6.20 10.77
C GLU A 267 37.28 -7.00 9.86
N GLY A 268 37.83 -8.13 10.32
CA GLY A 268 38.62 -9.03 9.45
C GLY A 268 37.79 -9.69 8.32
N ILE A 269 36.51 -9.98 8.57
CA ILE A 269 35.61 -10.63 7.60
C ILE A 269 35.14 -9.69 6.48
N TYR A 270 34.96 -8.39 6.76
CA TYR A 270 34.38 -7.43 5.81
C TYR A 270 35.31 -6.28 5.42
N GLY A 271 36.34 -6.00 6.24
CA GLY A 271 37.23 -4.84 6.08
C GLY A 271 36.52 -3.52 6.37
N SER A 272 37.19 -2.43 5.99
CA SER A 272 36.69 -1.07 6.10
C SER A 272 36.33 -0.50 4.71
N PHE A 273 36.05 0.80 4.62
CA PHE A 273 35.80 1.47 3.33
C PHE A 273 37.08 1.74 2.53
N GLU A 274 38.24 1.63 3.19
CA GLU A 274 39.58 1.90 2.63
C GLU A 274 40.42 0.62 2.60
N LYS A 275 40.44 -0.13 3.70
CA LYS A 275 41.13 -1.41 3.82
C LYS A 275 40.23 -2.54 3.33
N GLY A 276 40.70 -3.29 2.34
CA GLY A 276 40.00 -4.49 1.86
C GLY A 276 39.87 -5.57 2.93
N SER A 277 38.89 -6.47 2.75
CA SER A 277 38.70 -7.60 3.65
C SER A 277 39.85 -8.61 3.58
N GLU A 278 40.25 -9.12 4.75
CA GLU A 278 41.27 -10.18 4.87
C GLU A 278 40.73 -11.54 4.43
N LYS A 279 39.51 -11.90 4.87
CA LYS A 279 38.91 -13.22 4.53
C LYS A 279 38.24 -13.25 3.16
N LYS A 280 37.76 -12.11 2.66
CA LYS A 280 37.04 -12.03 1.37
C LYS A 280 37.92 -11.34 0.34
N LYS A 281 38.69 -12.13 -0.41
CA LYS A 281 39.58 -11.65 -1.47
C LYS A 281 38.87 -10.64 -2.39
N GLY A 282 39.48 -9.46 -2.52
CA GLY A 282 39.02 -8.37 -3.38
C GLY A 282 37.70 -7.72 -2.97
N TYR A 283 37.25 -7.92 -1.72
CA TYR A 283 36.03 -7.31 -1.22
C TYR A 283 36.32 -6.03 -0.43
N VAL A 284 35.54 -4.99 -0.71
CA VAL A 284 35.52 -3.70 0.01
C VAL A 284 34.07 -3.38 0.35
N LEU A 285 33.84 -2.67 1.46
CA LEU A 285 32.51 -2.24 1.86
C LEU A 285 31.84 -1.35 0.79
N PRO A 286 30.53 -1.49 0.57
CA PRO A 286 29.81 -0.68 -0.40
C PRO A 286 29.74 0.78 0.06
N ARG A 287 30.11 1.70 -0.84
CA ARG A 287 29.97 3.15 -0.60
C ARG A 287 28.55 3.62 -0.90
N ALA A 288 28.04 4.51 -0.07
CA ALA A 288 26.78 5.18 -0.32
C ALA A 288 26.94 6.25 -1.41
N LYS A 289 25.86 6.57 -2.13
CA LYS A 289 25.87 7.67 -3.11
C LYS A 289 25.95 9.05 -2.43
N MET A 290 25.41 9.15 -1.22
CA MET A 290 25.43 10.35 -0.38
C MET A 290 26.26 10.07 0.87
N VAL A 291 27.12 11.00 1.26
CA VAL A 291 27.91 10.90 2.49
C VAL A 291 27.01 11.10 3.72
N ASN A 292 26.14 12.10 3.67
CA ASN A 292 25.10 12.34 4.67
C ASN A 292 23.72 12.02 4.08
N ALA A 293 22.93 11.22 4.80
CA ALA A 293 21.59 10.83 4.39
C ALA A 293 20.50 11.79 4.91
N ASP A 294 20.84 12.68 5.86
CA ASP A 294 19.91 13.66 6.40
C ASP A 294 19.79 14.86 5.45
N LEU A 295 18.82 14.77 4.55
CA LEU A 295 18.50 15.84 3.61
C LEU A 295 17.99 17.09 4.32
N ALA A 296 17.28 16.97 5.43
CA ALA A 296 16.76 18.13 6.15
C ALA A 296 17.91 18.96 6.71
N ARG A 297 18.94 18.32 7.27
CA ARG A 297 20.16 19.01 7.69
C ARG A 297 20.89 19.72 6.55
N ILE A 298 21.01 19.07 5.38
CA ILE A 298 21.67 19.68 4.22
C ILE A 298 20.86 20.85 3.68
N ILE A 299 19.54 20.68 3.53
CA ILE A 299 18.65 21.71 3.00
C ILE A 299 18.59 22.92 3.94
N ASN A 300 18.54 22.69 5.25
CA ASN A 300 18.45 23.74 6.25
C ASN A 300 19.81 24.30 6.68
N SER A 301 20.91 23.95 6.01
CA SER A 301 22.22 24.52 6.31
C SER A 301 22.30 25.96 5.80
N ASP A 302 23.11 26.79 6.47
CA ASP A 302 23.22 28.21 6.14
C ASP A 302 23.73 28.43 4.71
N GLU A 303 24.59 27.53 4.21
CA GLU A 303 25.13 27.59 2.85
C GLU A 303 24.04 27.39 1.79
N VAL A 304 23.04 26.55 2.07
CA VAL A 304 21.91 26.35 1.15
C VAL A 304 20.88 27.47 1.34
N GLN A 305 20.49 27.74 2.59
CA GLN A 305 19.44 28.73 2.89
C GLN A 305 19.82 30.16 2.51
N SER A 306 21.11 30.53 2.51
CA SER A 306 21.57 31.86 2.07
C SER A 306 21.40 32.11 0.58
N VAL A 307 21.33 31.06 -0.24
CA VAL A 307 21.19 31.16 -1.71
C VAL A 307 19.76 30.90 -2.17
N VAL A 308 18.97 30.14 -1.39
CA VAL A 308 17.59 29.80 -1.73
C VAL A 308 16.71 31.04 -1.77
N THR A 309 15.99 31.23 -2.88
CA THR A 309 14.99 32.29 -3.04
C THR A 309 13.81 32.08 -2.09
N PRO A 310 13.19 33.16 -1.58
CA PRO A 310 12.01 33.04 -0.72
C PRO A 310 10.87 32.30 -1.41
N ILE A 311 10.12 31.53 -0.64
CA ILE A 311 8.98 30.76 -1.14
C ILE A 311 7.92 31.71 -1.71
N GLU A 312 7.48 31.45 -2.95
CA GLU A 312 6.35 32.14 -3.55
C GLU A 312 5.05 31.75 -2.83
N LYS A 313 4.44 32.71 -2.13
CA LYS A 313 3.19 32.49 -1.35
C LYS A 313 1.93 32.66 -2.19
N ASP A 314 2.04 33.30 -3.34
CA ASP A 314 0.89 33.81 -4.11
C ASP A 314 0.39 32.85 -5.20
N ALA A 315 0.37 31.54 -4.89
CA ALA A 315 -0.29 30.56 -5.73
C ALA A 315 -1.83 30.67 -5.58
N THR A 316 -2.44 31.66 -6.23
CA THR A 316 -3.90 31.80 -6.21
C THR A 316 -4.54 30.72 -7.08
N ARG A 317 -5.30 29.81 -6.45
CA ARG A 317 -6.09 28.82 -7.19
C ARG A 317 -7.18 29.54 -7.98
N LYS A 318 -7.31 29.22 -9.26
CA LYS A 318 -8.42 29.71 -10.10
C LYS A 318 -9.76 29.27 -9.49
N VAL A 319 -10.48 30.23 -8.90
CA VAL A 319 -11.85 30.01 -8.39
C VAL A 319 -12.81 30.01 -9.57
N MET A 320 -13.92 29.28 -9.45
CA MET A 320 -15.00 29.31 -10.45
C MET A 320 -15.44 30.75 -10.72
N LYS A 321 -15.36 31.18 -11.98
CA LYS A 321 -15.81 32.49 -12.42
C LYS A 321 -17.35 32.55 -12.32
N LYS A 322 -17.86 33.18 -11.27
CA LYS A 322 -19.30 33.39 -11.08
C LYS A 322 -19.81 34.43 -12.08
N ASN A 323 -20.99 34.19 -12.65
CA ASN A 323 -21.63 35.15 -13.55
C ASN A 323 -22.09 36.40 -12.76
N PRO A 324 -21.59 37.61 -13.08
CA PRO A 324 -21.97 38.83 -12.36
C PRO A 324 -23.45 39.17 -12.50
N LEU A 325 -24.06 38.94 -13.66
CA LEU A 325 -25.47 39.29 -13.90
C LEU A 325 -26.44 38.47 -13.02
N LYS A 326 -26.03 37.24 -12.67
CA LYS A 326 -26.80 36.35 -11.79
C LYS A 326 -26.39 36.47 -10.32
N ASN A 327 -25.16 36.89 -10.02
CA ASN A 327 -24.62 36.99 -8.66
C ASN A 327 -24.38 38.45 -8.26
N LEU A 328 -25.24 38.98 -7.39
CA LEU A 328 -25.20 40.38 -6.96
C LEU A 328 -23.84 40.75 -6.35
N ASN A 329 -23.23 39.93 -5.49
CA ASN A 329 -21.96 40.27 -4.84
C ASN A 329 -20.82 40.44 -5.86
N VAL A 330 -20.82 39.62 -6.91
CA VAL A 330 -19.84 39.76 -7.99
C VAL A 330 -20.14 40.96 -8.87
N MET A 331 -21.42 41.25 -9.15
CA MET A 331 -21.79 42.49 -9.83
C MET A 331 -21.37 43.73 -9.04
N LEU A 332 -21.58 43.74 -7.72
CA LEU A 332 -21.22 44.87 -6.87
C LEU A 332 -19.71 45.06 -6.77
N LYS A 333 -18.94 43.97 -6.80
CA LYS A 333 -17.48 44.04 -6.87
C LYS A 333 -16.99 44.63 -8.20
N LEU A 334 -17.69 44.36 -9.30
CA LEU A 334 -17.35 44.89 -10.63
C LEU A 334 -17.90 46.29 -10.89
N ASN A 335 -19.11 46.58 -10.39
CA ASN A 335 -19.82 47.84 -10.56
C ASN A 335 -20.62 48.18 -9.29
N PRO A 336 -20.06 49.00 -8.39
CA PRO A 336 -20.75 49.46 -7.19
C PRO A 336 -22.07 50.21 -7.46
N TYR A 337 -22.18 50.93 -8.57
CA TYR A 337 -23.38 51.67 -8.97
C TYR A 337 -24.54 50.76 -9.41
N ALA A 338 -24.30 49.46 -9.65
CA ALA A 338 -25.38 48.52 -9.91
C ALA A 338 -26.36 48.43 -8.73
N LYS A 339 -25.89 48.69 -7.50
CA LYS A 339 -26.75 48.74 -6.30
C LYS A 339 -27.74 49.90 -6.37
N THR A 340 -27.27 51.09 -6.72
CA THR A 340 -28.10 52.29 -6.80
C THR A 340 -29.06 52.20 -7.97
N ALA A 341 -28.59 51.78 -9.14
CA ALA A 341 -29.44 51.58 -10.32
C ALA A 341 -30.58 50.58 -10.05
N LYS A 342 -30.29 49.43 -9.42
CA LYS A 342 -31.32 48.43 -9.07
C LYS A 342 -32.29 48.93 -7.99
N ARG A 343 -31.82 49.75 -7.04
CA ARG A 343 -32.70 50.39 -6.06
C ARG A 343 -33.63 51.40 -6.73
N MET A 344 -33.09 52.24 -7.61
CA MET A 344 -33.88 53.23 -8.37
C MET A 344 -34.92 52.55 -9.26
N SER A 345 -34.58 51.44 -9.93
CA SER A 345 -35.54 50.70 -10.75
C SER A 345 -36.70 50.12 -9.93
N LEU A 346 -36.41 49.56 -8.75
CA LEU A 346 -37.45 49.00 -7.86
C LEU A 346 -38.40 50.10 -7.34
N LEU A 347 -37.85 51.26 -6.97
CA LEU A 347 -38.67 52.40 -6.53
C LEU A 347 -39.55 52.92 -7.67
N ALA A 348 -38.98 53.09 -8.87
CA ALA A 348 -39.73 53.53 -10.05
C ALA A 348 -40.82 52.52 -10.45
N GLU A 349 -40.58 51.21 -10.31
CA GLU A 349 -41.59 50.19 -10.60
C GLU A 349 -42.75 50.23 -9.58
N ALA A 350 -42.46 50.39 -8.30
CA ALA A 350 -43.47 50.55 -7.26
C ALA A 350 -44.38 51.77 -7.52
N GLU A 351 -43.77 52.90 -7.93
CA GLU A 351 -44.52 54.10 -8.33
C GLU A 351 -45.37 53.86 -9.57
N ARG A 352 -44.85 53.19 -10.59
CA ARG A 352 -45.61 52.86 -11.82
C ARG A 352 -46.82 51.98 -11.53
N VAL A 353 -46.68 50.98 -10.66
CA VAL A 353 -47.79 50.10 -10.27
C VAL A 353 -48.88 50.90 -9.56
N LYS A 354 -48.51 51.79 -8.64
CA LYS A 354 -49.44 52.68 -7.94
C LYS A 354 -50.17 53.60 -8.92
N ALA A 355 -49.44 54.28 -9.79
CA ALA A 355 -50.01 55.18 -10.80
C ALA A 355 -50.92 54.44 -11.82
N LYS A 356 -50.58 53.20 -12.19
CA LYS A 356 -51.41 52.36 -13.06
C LYS A 356 -52.72 51.98 -12.38
N LYS A 357 -52.69 51.62 -11.09
CA LYS A 357 -53.88 51.29 -10.30
C LYS A 357 -54.83 52.49 -10.19
N GLU A 358 -54.29 53.68 -9.95
CA GLU A 358 -55.05 54.93 -9.89
C GLU A 358 -55.65 55.30 -11.26
N LYS A 359 -54.89 55.17 -12.36
CA LYS A 359 -55.41 55.38 -13.72
C LYS A 359 -56.51 54.38 -14.09
N LEU A 360 -56.36 53.11 -13.70
CA LEU A 360 -57.37 52.08 -13.95
C LEU A 360 -58.67 52.37 -13.19
N ALA A 361 -58.57 52.83 -11.93
CA ALA A 361 -59.72 53.24 -11.13
C ALA A 361 -60.48 54.41 -11.77
N LYS A 362 -59.78 55.42 -12.30
CA LYS A 362 -60.40 56.56 -13.01
C LYS A 362 -61.06 56.18 -14.34
N LYS A 363 -60.54 55.17 -15.05
CA LYS A 363 -61.08 54.71 -16.35
C LYS A 363 -62.30 53.79 -16.21
N ARG A 364 -62.55 53.20 -15.04
CA ARG A 364 -63.77 52.43 -14.78
C ARG A 364 -64.94 53.41 -14.54
N LYS A 365 -65.52 53.96 -15.62
CA LYS A 365 -66.89 54.51 -15.58
C LYS A 365 -67.87 53.34 -15.56
N THR A 366 -68.84 53.36 -14.64
CA THR A 366 -69.95 52.40 -14.62
C THR A 366 -70.88 52.71 -15.78
N VAL A 367 -70.84 51.90 -16.84
CA VAL A 367 -71.85 51.91 -17.92
C VAL A 367 -73.20 51.66 -17.28
N THR A 368 -74.17 52.55 -17.49
CA THR A 368 -75.50 52.40 -16.89
C THR A 368 -76.19 51.18 -17.47
N LYS A 369 -77.10 50.56 -16.68
CA LYS A 369 -77.79 49.34 -17.11
C LYS A 369 -78.52 49.55 -18.44
N GLU A 370 -79.03 50.76 -18.67
CA GLU A 370 -79.69 51.21 -19.88
C GLU A 370 -78.76 51.26 -21.09
N GLU A 371 -77.56 51.86 -20.98
CA GLU A 371 -76.56 51.86 -22.05
C GLU A 371 -76.13 50.43 -22.41
N SER A 372 -75.99 49.56 -21.39
CA SER A 372 -75.64 48.15 -21.62
C SER A 372 -76.76 47.38 -22.34
N LEU A 373 -78.02 47.72 -22.06
CA LEU A 373 -79.19 47.13 -22.70
C LEU A 373 -79.37 47.66 -24.11
N ALA A 374 -79.10 48.95 -24.36
CA ALA A 374 -79.12 49.55 -25.69
C ALA A 374 -78.05 48.92 -26.60
N ILE A 375 -76.84 48.71 -26.11
CA ILE A 375 -75.77 48.03 -26.86
C ILE A 375 -76.17 46.58 -27.17
N LYS A 376 -76.78 45.86 -26.21
CA LYS A 376 -77.27 44.49 -26.43
C LYS A 376 -78.47 44.45 -27.38
N ALA A 377 -79.37 45.44 -27.33
CA ALA A 377 -80.53 45.54 -28.20
C ALA A 377 -80.12 45.84 -29.64
N ALA A 378 -79.16 46.75 -29.85
CA ALA A 378 -78.55 47.00 -31.15
C ALA A 378 -77.96 45.71 -31.75
N GLY A 379 -77.21 44.95 -30.96
CA GLY A 379 -76.68 43.65 -31.39
C GLY A 379 -77.76 42.61 -31.72
N LYS A 380 -78.85 42.53 -30.94
CA LYS A 380 -79.98 41.65 -31.22
C LYS A 380 -80.74 42.04 -32.48
N SER A 381 -80.97 43.34 -32.69
CA SER A 381 -81.67 43.85 -33.88
C SER A 381 -80.92 43.51 -35.16
N TRP A 382 -79.60 43.67 -35.16
CA TRP A 382 -78.74 43.30 -36.28
C TRP A 382 -78.76 41.79 -36.57
N HIS A 383 -78.78 40.96 -35.53
CA HIS A 383 -78.91 39.52 -35.73
C HIS A 383 -80.30 39.11 -36.24
N GLN A 384 -81.39 39.79 -35.82
CA GLN A 384 -82.75 39.48 -36.27
C GLN A 384 -82.96 39.75 -37.77
N THR A 385 -82.30 40.76 -38.34
CA THR A 385 -82.36 41.05 -39.78
C THR A 385 -81.73 39.98 -40.68
N MET A 386 -81.13 38.91 -40.11
CA MET A 386 -80.44 37.85 -40.86
C MET A 386 -81.04 36.44 -40.63
N ILE A 387 -82.26 36.33 -40.07
CA ILE A 387 -82.81 35.04 -39.61
C ILE A 387 -83.71 34.33 -40.64
N SER A 388 -84.39 35.02 -41.56
CA SER A 388 -85.20 34.33 -42.60
C SER A 388 -85.57 35.21 -43.78
N ASP A 389 -85.29 34.77 -45.01
CA ASP A 389 -85.77 35.40 -46.26
C ASP A 389 -87.20 34.93 -46.60
N SER A 390 -88.19 35.36 -45.81
CA SER A 390 -89.61 35.22 -46.13
C SER A 390 -90.19 36.57 -46.57
N ASP A 391 -91.42 36.59 -47.09
CA ASP A 391 -92.09 37.78 -47.66
C ASP A 391 -92.02 39.07 -46.79
N TYR A 392 -91.71 38.96 -45.49
CA TYR A 392 -91.47 40.11 -44.60
C TYR A 392 -90.09 40.77 -44.76
N THR A 393 -89.05 40.04 -45.20
CA THR A 393 -87.73 40.62 -45.54
C THR A 393 -87.76 41.43 -46.83
N ASP A 394 -88.68 41.09 -47.73
CA ASP A 394 -88.88 41.85 -48.96
C ASP A 394 -89.40 43.25 -48.67
N PHE A 395 -90.11 43.50 -47.56
CA PHE A 395 -90.51 44.85 -47.17
C PHE A 395 -89.33 45.72 -46.72
N ASP A 396 -88.43 45.24 -45.87
CA ASP A 396 -87.25 46.02 -45.44
C ASP A 396 -86.29 46.28 -46.62
N ASN A 397 -86.15 45.29 -47.51
CA ASN A 397 -85.37 45.42 -48.74
C ASN A 397 -86.04 46.39 -49.74
N PHE A 398 -87.36 46.32 -49.96
CA PHE A 398 -88.07 47.26 -50.82
C PHE A 398 -88.02 48.69 -50.28
N THR A 399 -88.19 48.88 -48.96
CA THR A 399 -88.13 50.22 -48.34
C THR A 399 -86.73 50.82 -48.52
N LYS A 400 -85.68 50.01 -48.33
CA LYS A 400 -84.30 50.45 -48.56
C LYS A 400 -84.01 50.72 -50.03
N TRP A 401 -84.51 49.90 -50.96
CA TRP A 401 -84.29 50.06 -52.40
C TRP A 401 -85.06 51.24 -52.99
N LEU A 402 -86.31 51.48 -52.57
CA LEU A 402 -87.10 52.64 -52.99
C LEU A 402 -86.46 53.95 -52.54
N CYS A 403 -85.92 54.01 -51.32
CA CYS A 403 -85.21 55.20 -50.84
C CYS A 403 -83.78 55.37 -51.42
N ALA A 404 -83.18 54.31 -51.99
CA ALA A 404 -81.84 54.37 -52.57
C ALA A 404 -81.82 54.54 -54.10
N SER A 405 -82.99 54.53 -54.76
CA SER A 405 -83.14 54.64 -56.21
C SER A 405 -83.62 56.02 -56.70
N GLN A 406 -83.65 57.00 -55.80
CA GLN A 406 -83.57 58.43 -56.12
C GLN A 406 -82.21 58.95 -55.64
#